data_AF-A0A2I0P198-F1
#
_entry.id   AF-A0A2I0P198-F1
#
_cell.length_a   1.000
_cell.length_b   1.000
_cell.length_c   1.000
_cell.angle_alpha   90.00
_cell.angle_beta   90.00
_cell.angle_gamma   90.00
#
_symmetry.space_group_name_H-M   'P 1'
#
loop_
_entity.id
_entity.type
_entity.pdbx_description
1 polymer ?
#
loop_
_entity_poly.entity_id
_entity_poly.type
_entity_poly.pdbx_seq_one_letter_code
_entity_poly.pdbx_strand_id
1 'polypeptide(L)'
;VDMAMRDEVDMFINIGTDAGAHFPIPAVQHLKKHPWVTIDPSINMASEISDLHIPVCICGVDVGGVVYRMDNVPIQFRKVIEPPEGLLDDETLLNRIADRLEELNAAGA
;
A
#
# COMPACT_ATOMS: atom_id res chain seq x y z
N VAL A 1 -9.89 10.12 4.24
CA VAL A 1 -11.18 9.71 4.87
C VAL A 1 -12.35 10.49 4.29
N ASP A 2 -12.30 11.82 4.20
CA ASP A 2 -13.44 12.63 3.73
C ASP A 2 -13.96 12.26 2.34
N MET A 3 -13.08 12.06 1.35
CA MET A 3 -13.49 11.61 0.01
C MET A 3 -14.20 10.25 0.05
N ALA A 4 -13.75 9.33 0.91
CA ALA A 4 -14.41 8.04 1.14
C ALA A 4 -15.78 8.22 1.78
N MET A 5 -15.91 9.09 2.79
CA MET A 5 -17.19 9.41 3.44
C MET A 5 -18.21 10.01 2.45
N ARG A 6 -17.73 10.73 1.43
CA ARG A 6 -18.57 11.35 0.38
C ARG A 6 -18.78 10.48 -0.86
N ASP A 7 -18.15 9.30 -0.92
CA ASP A 7 -18.20 8.39 -2.07
C ASP A 7 -17.69 9.04 -3.37
N GLU A 8 -16.60 9.82 -3.26
CA GLU A 8 -16.00 10.59 -4.36
C GLU A 8 -14.81 9.87 -5.05
N VAL A 9 -14.44 8.67 -4.58
CA VAL A 9 -13.34 7.87 -5.15
C VAL A 9 -13.89 6.80 -6.09
N ASP A 10 -13.11 6.45 -7.11
CA ASP A 10 -13.39 5.38 -8.07
C ASP A 10 -12.43 4.19 -7.93
N MET A 11 -11.37 4.33 -7.13
CA MET A 11 -10.43 3.29 -6.72
C MET A 11 -9.76 3.68 -5.39
N PHE A 12 -9.37 2.67 -4.60
CA PHE A 12 -8.62 2.87 -3.36
C PHE A 12 -7.40 1.94 -3.27
N ILE A 13 -6.23 2.53 -3.05
CA ILE A 13 -4.98 1.79 -2.81
C ILE A 13 -4.54 2.07 -1.37
N ASN A 14 -4.51 1.02 -0.57
CA ASN A 14 -4.18 1.02 0.85
C ASN A 14 -2.75 0.51 1.06
N ILE A 15 -1.81 1.35 1.49
CA ILE A 15 -0.38 1.00 1.59
C ILE A 15 0.10 1.18 3.02
N GLY A 16 0.64 0.13 3.64
CA GLY A 16 1.26 0.18 4.97
C GLY A 16 0.33 0.69 6.08
N THR A 17 -0.98 0.48 5.93
CA THR A 17 -2.01 0.89 6.90
C THR A 17 -3.19 -0.06 6.83
N ASP A 18 -4.03 -0.07 7.85
CA ASP A 18 -5.24 -0.90 7.91
C ASP A 18 -6.49 -0.02 7.95
N ALA A 19 -6.91 0.48 6.78
CA ALA A 19 -8.13 1.30 6.67
C ALA A 19 -9.40 0.52 7.07
N GLY A 20 -9.42 -0.81 6.92
CA GLY A 20 -10.55 -1.65 7.30
C GLY A 20 -10.83 -1.59 8.80
N ALA A 21 -9.77 -1.64 9.62
CA ALA A 21 -9.88 -1.57 11.07
C ALA A 21 -10.00 -0.14 11.63
N HIS A 22 -9.44 0.87 10.94
CA HIS A 22 -9.25 2.20 11.52
C HIS A 22 -10.12 3.31 10.92
N PHE A 23 -10.78 3.09 9.78
CA PHE A 23 -11.72 4.09 9.25
C PHE A 23 -13.13 3.92 9.83
N PRO A 24 -13.95 5.00 9.84
CA PRO A 24 -15.37 4.88 10.16
C PRO A 24 -16.04 3.87 9.23
N ILE A 25 -16.94 3.04 9.78
CA ILE A 25 -17.67 2.01 9.03
C ILE A 25 -18.29 2.55 7.73
N PRO A 26 -18.94 3.74 7.70
CA PRO A 26 -19.50 4.28 6.46
C PRO A 26 -18.45 4.54 5.36
N ALA A 27 -17.25 5.01 5.73
CA ALA A 27 -16.17 5.19 4.77
C ALA A 27 -15.74 3.85 4.17
N VAL A 28 -15.53 2.83 4.99
CA VAL A 28 -15.16 1.47 4.53
C VAL A 28 -16.22 0.90 3.60
N GLN A 29 -17.52 1.09 3.92
CA GLN A 29 -18.63 0.65 3.08
C GLN A 29 -18.65 1.34 1.71
N HIS A 30 -18.29 2.63 1.63
CA HIS A 30 -18.17 3.33 0.36
C HIS A 30 -16.96 2.85 -0.44
N LEU A 31 -15.78 2.77 0.19
CA LEU A 31 -14.56 2.28 -0.45
C LEU A 31 -14.76 0.89 -1.06
N LYS A 32 -15.45 -0.02 -0.35
CA LYS A 32 -15.65 -1.39 -0.82
C LYS A 32 -16.58 -1.52 -2.03
N LYS A 33 -17.25 -0.45 -2.46
CA LYS A 33 -18.01 -0.43 -3.74
C LYS A 33 -17.10 -0.34 -4.95
N HIS A 34 -15.87 0.14 -4.76
CA HIS A 34 -14.87 0.41 -5.79
C HIS A 34 -13.69 -0.55 -5.67
N PRO A 35 -12.85 -0.69 -6.72
CA PRO A 35 -11.63 -1.48 -6.65
C PRO A 35 -10.75 -1.07 -5.46
N TRP A 36 -10.49 -2.03 -4.57
CA TRP A 36 -9.64 -1.86 -3.40
C TRP A 36 -8.42 -2.77 -3.51
N VAL A 37 -7.23 -2.17 -3.56
CA VAL A 37 -5.94 -2.89 -3.49
C VAL A 37 -5.26 -2.60 -2.15
N THR A 38 -4.80 -3.62 -1.44
CA THR A 38 -3.99 -3.49 -0.23
C THR A 38 -2.56 -3.96 -0.49
N ILE A 39 -1.58 -3.11 -0.16
CA ILE A 39 -0.15 -3.40 -0.20
C ILE A 39 0.35 -3.39 1.25
N ASP A 40 0.58 -4.58 1.80
CA ASP A 40 0.98 -4.73 3.20
C ASP A 40 1.71 -6.07 3.40
N PRO A 41 2.75 -6.14 4.24
CA PRO A 41 3.44 -7.40 4.55
C PRO A 41 2.55 -8.42 5.29
N SER A 42 1.53 -7.96 6.01
CA SER A 42 0.72 -8.78 6.89
C SER A 42 -0.71 -8.93 6.40
N ILE A 43 -1.36 -10.02 6.80
CA ILE A 43 -2.81 -10.14 6.71
C ILE A 43 -3.42 -9.28 7.83
N ASN A 44 -4.26 -8.32 7.44
CA ASN A 44 -4.96 -7.38 8.32
C ASN A 44 -6.41 -7.17 7.84
N MET A 45 -7.20 -6.31 8.50
CA MET A 45 -8.62 -6.19 8.14
C MET A 45 -8.80 -5.61 6.74
N ALA A 46 -7.97 -4.65 6.34
CA ALA A 46 -7.97 -4.09 4.99
C ALA A 46 -7.55 -5.10 3.92
N SER A 47 -6.59 -5.99 4.18
CA SER A 47 -6.20 -7.03 3.21
C SER A 47 -7.31 -8.06 3.03
N GLU A 48 -7.97 -8.47 4.11
CA GLU A 48 -9.07 -9.43 4.09
C GLU A 48 -10.29 -8.95 3.29
N ILE A 49 -10.59 -7.65 3.33
CA ILE A 49 -11.71 -7.07 2.59
C ILE A 49 -11.31 -6.47 1.25
N SER A 50 -10.01 -6.41 0.90
CA SER A 50 -9.56 -5.89 -0.39
C SER A 50 -9.86 -6.85 -1.54
N ASP A 51 -9.93 -6.34 -2.78
CA ASP A 51 -10.07 -7.18 -3.96
C ASP A 51 -8.75 -7.83 -4.37
N LEU A 52 -7.63 -7.20 -4.00
CA LEU A 52 -6.27 -7.71 -4.20
C LEU A 52 -5.38 -7.31 -3.02
N HIS A 53 -4.74 -8.31 -2.42
CA HIS A 53 -3.65 -8.12 -1.46
C HIS A 53 -2.30 -8.43 -2.13
N ILE A 54 -1.37 -7.48 -2.08
CA ILE A 54 0.00 -7.63 -2.58
C ILE A 54 0.95 -7.62 -1.37
N PRO A 55 1.55 -8.77 -1.00
CA PRO A 55 2.54 -8.83 0.06
C PRO A 55 3.87 -8.22 -0.39
N VAL A 56 4.49 -7.47 0.52
CA VAL A 56 5.75 -6.75 0.30
C VAL A 56 6.70 -6.97 1.49
N CYS A 57 7.98 -6.67 1.29
CA CYS A 57 8.99 -6.70 2.34
C CYS A 57 8.75 -5.65 3.44
N ILE A 58 9.22 -5.92 4.67
CA ILE A 58 9.13 -4.97 5.78
C ILE A 58 10.36 -4.06 5.82
N CYS A 59 10.13 -2.75 5.67
CA CYS A 59 11.18 -1.74 5.83
C CYS A 59 11.72 -1.70 7.27
N GLY A 60 13.05 -1.76 7.41
CA GLY A 60 13.74 -1.86 8.70
C GLY A 60 13.90 -3.28 9.24
N VAL A 61 13.43 -4.30 8.52
CA VAL A 61 13.63 -5.72 8.85
C VAL A 61 14.23 -6.46 7.66
N ASP A 62 13.50 -6.53 6.55
CA ASP A 62 13.88 -7.26 5.33
C ASP A 62 14.69 -6.37 4.37
N VAL A 63 14.38 -5.08 4.37
CA VAL A 63 14.99 -4.06 3.50
C VAL A 63 15.33 -2.80 4.30
N GLY A 64 16.27 -2.01 3.79
CA GLY A 64 16.59 -0.70 4.36
C GLY A 64 15.61 0.38 3.92
N GLY A 65 15.81 1.60 4.39
CA GLY A 65 15.03 2.76 3.96
C GLY A 65 15.37 4.00 4.79
N VAL A 66 14.75 5.12 4.46
CA VAL A 66 14.83 6.35 5.26
C VAL A 66 13.47 6.62 5.85
N VAL A 67 13.40 6.69 7.19
CA VAL A 67 12.21 7.15 7.90
C VAL A 67 12.50 8.49 8.56
N TYR A 68 11.46 9.29 8.72
CA TYR A 68 11.55 10.54 9.48
C TYR A 68 10.89 10.35 10.84
N ARG A 69 11.62 10.72 11.89
CA ARG A 69 11.04 10.85 13.23
C ARG A 69 10.14 12.09 13.28
N MET A 70 9.28 12.18 14.29
CA MET A 70 8.33 13.30 14.46
C MET A 70 8.98 14.70 14.53
N ASP A 71 10.27 14.78 14.84
CA ASP A 71 11.07 16.01 14.82
C ASP A 71 11.81 16.24 13.48
N ASN A 72 11.39 15.55 12.42
CA ASN A 72 11.96 15.59 11.06
C ASN A 72 13.42 15.15 10.95
N VAL A 73 13.95 14.44 11.94
CA VAL A 73 15.28 13.83 11.83
C VAL A 73 15.19 12.59 10.94
N PRO A 74 15.98 12.51 9.84
CA PRO A 74 16.04 11.32 9.02
C PRO A 74 16.84 10.23 9.73
N ILE A 75 16.29 9.02 9.76
CA ILE A 75 16.91 7.83 10.33
C ILE A 75 17.00 6.78 9.24
N GLN A 76 18.22 6.30 9.00
CA GLN A 76 18.46 5.21 8.07
C GLN A 76 18.06 3.89 8.74
N PHE A 77 16.95 3.32 8.30
CA PHE A 77 16.62 1.93 8.56
C PHE A 77 17.60 1.00 7.85
N ARG A 78 17.97 -0.07 8.57
CA ARG A 78 18.90 -1.08 8.11
C ARG A 78 18.16 -2.39 7.99
N LYS A 79 18.53 -3.17 6.98
CA LYS A 79 18.17 -4.58 6.87
C LYS A 79 18.76 -5.35 8.05
N VAL A 80 17.95 -6.22 8.65
CA VAL A 80 18.33 -7.07 9.79
C VAL A 80 18.38 -8.54 9.38
N ILE A 81 17.48 -8.99 8.51
CA ILE A 81 17.41 -10.35 7.99
C ILE A 81 17.26 -10.35 6.47
N GLU A 82 17.50 -11.50 5.83
CA GLU A 82 17.25 -11.67 4.39
C GLU A 82 15.73 -11.65 4.11
N PRO A 83 15.29 -10.94 3.05
CA PRO A 83 13.88 -10.90 2.69
C PRO A 83 13.37 -12.30 2.31
N PRO A 84 12.08 -12.59 2.55
CA PRO A 84 11.45 -13.80 2.05
C PRO A 84 11.58 -13.91 0.52
N GLU A 85 11.79 -15.13 0.02
CA GLU A 85 12.01 -15.37 -1.41
C GLU A 85 10.80 -14.95 -2.24
N GLY A 86 11.04 -14.18 -3.29
CA GLY A 86 10.00 -13.75 -4.24
C GLY A 86 9.22 -12.49 -3.84
N LEU A 87 9.42 -11.95 -2.64
CA LEU A 87 8.80 -10.68 -2.25
C LEU A 87 9.59 -9.48 -2.81
N LEU A 88 8.85 -8.44 -3.18
CA LEU A 88 9.40 -7.14 -3.58
C LEU A 88 9.33 -6.17 -2.40
N ASP A 89 10.23 -5.19 -2.38
CA ASP A 89 10.03 -3.98 -1.56
C ASP A 89 9.00 -3.04 -2.22
N ASP A 90 8.49 -2.10 -1.40
CA ASP A 90 7.46 -1.14 -1.83
C ASP A 90 7.90 -0.32 -3.05
N GLU A 91 9.14 0.17 -3.05
CA GLU A 91 9.65 1.04 -4.11
C GLU A 91 9.75 0.28 -5.44
N THR A 92 10.34 -0.92 -5.43
CA THR A 92 10.42 -1.77 -6.62
C THR A 92 9.04 -2.13 -7.16
N LEU A 93 8.08 -2.47 -6.28
CA LEU A 93 6.71 -2.78 -6.69
C LEU A 93 6.04 -1.56 -7.35
N LEU A 94 6.08 -0.40 -6.70
CA LEU A 94 5.43 0.82 -7.19
C LEU A 94 6.05 1.32 -8.50
N ASN A 95 7.37 1.21 -8.65
CA ASN A 95 8.05 1.54 -9.91
C ASN A 95 7.59 0.62 -11.05
N ARG A 96 7.48 -0.70 -10.82
CA ARG A 96 6.96 -1.62 -11.85
C ARG A 96 5.52 -1.33 -12.25
N ILE A 97 4.69 -0.93 -11.28
CA ILE A 97 3.30 -0.52 -11.56
C ILE A 97 3.30 0.75 -12.41
N ALA A 98 4.13 1.74 -12.07
CA ALA A 98 4.25 2.99 -12.82
C ALA A 98 4.74 2.74 -14.26
N ASP A 99 5.82 1.98 -14.44
CA ASP A 99 6.34 1.60 -15.76
C ASP A 99 5.25 0.94 -16.61
N ARG A 100 4.51 0.01 -16.02
CA ARG A 100 3.43 -0.69 -16.72
C ARG A 100 2.27 0.24 -17.09
N LEU A 101 1.93 1.20 -16.24
CA LEU A 101 0.91 2.20 -16.52
C LEU A 101 1.34 3.11 -17.68
N GLU A 102 2.62 3.51 -17.73
CA GLU A 102 3.15 4.30 -18.84
C GLU A 102 3.06 3.55 -20.18
N GLU A 103 3.42 2.26 -20.20
CA GLU A 103 3.27 1.40 -21.38
C GLU A 103 1.80 1.31 -21.86
N LEU A 104 0.87 1.13 -20.93
CA LEU A 104 -0.57 1.01 -21.23
C LEU A 104 -1.11 2.33 -21.79
N ASN A 105 -0.74 3.46 -21.18
CA ASN A 105 -1.14 4.79 -21.65
C ASN A 105 -0.56 5.10 -23.03
N ALA A 106 0.70 4.72 -23.30
CA ALA A 106 1.32 4.88 -24.61
C ALA A 106 0.65 4.01 -25.69
N ALA A 107 0.10 2.85 -25.30
CA ALA A 107 -0.67 1.97 -26.18
C ALA A 107 -2.12 2.46 -26.42
N GLY A 108 -2.56 3.55 -25.78
CA GLY A 108 -3.91 4.11 -25.92
C GLY A 108 -4.99 3.29 -25.21
N ALA A 109 -4.62 2.55 -24.16
CA ALA A 109 -5.55 1.88 -23.27
C ALA A 109 -6.20 2.86 -22.27
#